data_AF-A0A850S4G4-F1
#
_entry.id   AF-A0A850S4G4-F1
#
_cell.length_a   1.000
_cell.length_b   1.000
_cell.length_c   1.000
_cell.angle_alpha   90.00
_cell.angle_beta   90.00
_cell.angle_gamma   90.00
#
_symmetry.space_group_name_H-M   'P 1'
#
loop_
_entity.id
_entity.type
_entity.pdbx_description
1 polymer ?
#
loop_
_entity_poly.entity_id
_entity_poly.type
_entity_poly.pdbx_seq_one_letter_code
_entity_poly.pdbx_strand_id
1 'polypeptide(L)'
;MSCDLYVQEVMKFRRALNLTSIAVPKLFHDRFIAPSLALARWMPEEGRMLDIGSGMGVPGIPLLIAKPGLVGVLVERRKKRAEFLRHIVRKLKLNAEVYDADVNDLPSLHVDLCVARAVTDEAMLLRMCTPHANSNALALFPVPLSHQPEAADGWHLSGEHDLDISNEEGDGIQRVRCYRYCDDSEGGFT
;
A
#
# COMPACT_ATOMS: atom_id res chain seq x y z
N MET A 1 15.89 4.47 -12.28
CA MET A 1 15.29 4.25 -13.63
C MET A 1 13.77 4.03 -13.58
N SER A 2 13.23 3.00 -12.93
CA SER A 2 11.77 2.76 -12.96
C SER A 2 10.94 3.71 -12.08
N CYS A 3 11.43 4.06 -10.87
CA CYS A 3 10.76 5.07 -10.04
C CYS A 3 10.79 6.46 -10.68
N ASP A 4 11.86 6.83 -11.38
CA ASP A 4 11.96 8.12 -12.06
C ASP A 4 10.91 8.26 -13.17
N LEU A 5 10.72 7.19 -13.96
CA LEU A 5 9.66 7.13 -14.97
C LEU A 5 8.27 7.23 -14.34
N TYR A 6 8.04 6.54 -13.23
CA TYR A 6 6.80 6.68 -12.47
C TYR A 6 6.56 8.14 -12.03
N VAL A 7 7.56 8.78 -11.43
CA VAL A 7 7.48 10.18 -10.99
C VAL A 7 7.19 11.11 -12.17
N GLN A 8 7.86 10.92 -13.32
CA GLN A 8 7.59 11.70 -14.52
C GLN A 8 6.14 11.58 -14.98
N GLU A 9 5.56 10.38 -14.97
CA GLU A 9 4.16 10.18 -15.33
C GLU A 9 3.21 10.80 -14.32
N VAL A 10 3.48 10.68 -13.01
CA VAL A 10 2.70 11.39 -11.99
C VAL A 10 2.72 12.89 -12.27
N MET A 11 3.89 13.49 -12.53
CA MET A 11 4.02 14.92 -12.79
C MET A 11 3.27 15.35 -14.06
N LYS A 12 3.30 14.51 -15.10
CA LYS A 12 2.57 14.73 -16.36
C LYS A 12 1.05 14.74 -16.14
N PHE A 13 0.52 13.85 -15.31
CA PHE A 13 -0.93 13.68 -15.12
C PHE A 13 -1.49 14.38 -13.88
N ARG A 14 -0.65 14.93 -12.99
CA ARG A 14 -1.07 15.41 -11.65
C ARG A 14 -2.23 16.40 -11.69
N ARG A 15 -2.21 17.35 -12.63
CA ARG A 15 -3.23 18.42 -12.75
C ARG A 15 -4.52 17.90 -13.38
N ALA A 16 -4.40 17.08 -14.42
CA ALA A 16 -5.56 16.56 -15.15
C ALA A 16 -6.39 15.59 -14.30
N LEU A 17 -5.73 14.84 -13.40
CA LEU A 17 -6.35 13.78 -12.61
C LEU A 17 -6.39 14.07 -11.10
N ASN A 18 -5.98 15.27 -10.67
CA ASN A 18 -5.88 15.65 -9.25
C ASN A 18 -5.14 14.58 -8.40
N LEU A 19 -3.95 14.19 -8.85
CA LEU A 19 -3.15 13.15 -8.20
C LEU A 19 -2.45 13.68 -6.94
N THR A 20 -1.81 14.85 -7.06
CA THR A 20 -1.05 15.49 -5.98
C THR A 20 -0.91 16.98 -6.25
N SER A 21 -0.86 17.78 -5.18
CA SER A 21 -0.48 19.20 -5.25
C SER A 21 1.03 19.41 -5.37
N ILE A 22 1.84 18.38 -5.06
CA ILE A 22 3.30 18.48 -5.11
C ILE A 22 3.76 18.62 -6.56
N ALA A 23 4.38 19.77 -6.84
CA ALA A 23 4.83 20.12 -8.18
C ALA A 23 6.30 19.78 -8.46
N VAL A 24 7.08 19.54 -7.40
CA VAL A 24 8.52 19.34 -7.45
C VAL A 24 8.83 17.84 -7.41
N PRO A 25 9.47 17.26 -8.44
CA PRO A 25 9.80 15.82 -8.49
C PRO A 25 10.60 15.33 -7.29
N LYS A 26 11.62 16.07 -6.85
CA LYS A 26 12.43 15.72 -5.67
C LYS A 26 11.56 15.62 -4.42
N LEU A 27 10.72 16.61 -4.17
CA LEU A 27 9.82 16.60 -3.01
C LEU A 27 8.82 15.44 -3.07
N PHE A 28 8.31 15.11 -4.25
CA PHE A 28 7.44 13.94 -4.42
C PHE A 28 8.19 12.64 -4.10
N HIS A 29 9.43 12.52 -4.57
CA HIS A 29 10.29 11.39 -4.27
C HIS A 29 10.48 11.24 -2.76
N ASP A 30 10.90 12.31 -2.09
CA ASP A 30 11.23 12.31 -0.67
C ASP A 30 9.99 12.03 0.20
N ARG A 31 8.81 12.56 -0.17
CA ARG A 31 7.57 12.39 0.62
C ARG A 31 6.80 11.09 0.32
N PHE A 32 6.94 10.52 -0.88
CA PHE A 32 6.14 9.37 -1.31
C PHE A 32 6.95 8.15 -1.71
N ILE A 33 8.03 8.32 -2.48
CA ILE A 33 8.79 7.19 -3.01
C ILE A 33 9.69 6.59 -1.93
N ALA A 34 10.56 7.39 -1.32
CA ALA A 34 11.52 6.91 -0.33
C ALA A 34 10.85 6.21 0.87
N PRO A 35 9.79 6.76 1.49
CA PRO A 35 9.07 6.07 2.56
C PRO A 35 8.43 4.75 2.11
N SER A 36 7.86 4.70 0.90
CA SER A 36 7.28 3.47 0.37
C SER A 36 8.33 2.40 0.14
N LEU A 37 9.49 2.76 -0.42
CA LEU A 37 10.60 1.82 -0.61
C LEU A 37 11.16 1.29 0.72
N ALA A 38 11.13 2.11 1.78
CA ALA A 38 11.59 1.69 3.09
C ALA A 38 10.71 0.57 3.70
N LEU A 39 9.42 0.49 3.34
CA LEU A 39 8.52 -0.59 3.78
C LEU A 39 8.97 -1.98 3.28
N ALA A 40 9.69 -2.04 2.15
CA ALA A 40 10.14 -3.30 1.54
C ALA A 40 11.02 -4.17 2.45
N ARG A 41 11.59 -3.58 3.52
CA ARG A 41 12.40 -4.24 4.55
C ARG A 41 11.62 -5.28 5.36
N TRP A 42 10.31 -5.12 5.45
CA TRP A 42 9.43 -5.97 6.26
C TRP A 42 8.47 -6.80 5.41
N MET A 43 8.62 -6.76 4.09
CA MET A 43 7.78 -7.48 3.14
C MET A 43 8.42 -8.80 2.71
N PRO A 44 7.63 -9.84 2.38
CA PRO A 44 8.15 -11.03 1.73
C PRO A 44 8.76 -10.68 0.35
N GLU A 45 9.61 -11.56 -0.16
CA GLU A 45 10.18 -11.40 -1.52
C GLU A 45 9.16 -11.71 -2.63
N GLU A 46 8.20 -12.60 -2.35
CA GLU A 46 7.19 -13.10 -3.27
C GLU A 46 5.81 -13.15 -2.57
N GLY A 47 4.74 -13.17 -3.36
CA GLY A 47 3.37 -13.27 -2.86
C GLY A 47 2.41 -12.27 -3.51
N ARG A 48 1.12 -12.34 -3.17
CA ARG A 48 0.10 -11.39 -3.60
C ARG A 48 0.01 -10.21 -2.64
N MET A 49 0.16 -9.00 -3.17
CA MET A 49 0.09 -7.75 -2.41
C MET A 49 -1.14 -6.93 -2.79
N LEU A 50 -2.01 -6.64 -1.83
CA LEU A 50 -3.13 -5.73 -1.95
C LEU A 50 -2.74 -4.31 -1.53
N ASP A 51 -2.97 -3.32 -2.39
CA ASP A 51 -2.90 -1.89 -2.07
C ASP A 51 -4.31 -1.28 -2.05
N ILE A 52 -4.86 -1.03 -0.86
CA ILE A 52 -6.22 -0.52 -0.69
C ILE A 52 -6.26 0.99 -0.87
N GLY A 53 -7.10 1.46 -1.79
CA GLY A 53 -7.22 2.89 -2.08
C GLY A 53 -5.95 3.42 -2.73
N SER A 54 -5.40 2.69 -3.70
CA SER A 54 -4.03 2.92 -4.21
C SER A 54 -3.82 4.35 -4.74
N GLY A 55 -4.87 5.07 -5.13
CA GLY A 55 -4.80 6.50 -5.43
C GLY A 55 -3.95 6.78 -6.65
N MET A 56 -2.83 7.46 -6.43
CA MET A 56 -1.82 7.69 -7.47
C MET A 56 -0.82 6.53 -7.61
N GLY A 57 -0.98 5.47 -6.83
CA GLY A 57 -0.14 4.27 -6.82
C GLY A 57 0.85 4.24 -5.65
N VAL A 58 0.56 4.90 -4.53
CA VAL A 58 1.47 4.93 -3.38
C VAL A 58 0.77 4.31 -2.17
N PRO A 59 1.34 3.25 -1.56
CA PRO A 59 2.72 2.77 -1.72
C PRO A 59 2.92 1.67 -2.78
N GLY A 60 1.85 1.15 -3.39
CA GLY A 60 1.90 -0.09 -4.19
C GLY A 60 2.83 -0.05 -5.42
N ILE A 61 2.83 1.02 -6.22
CA ILE A 61 3.68 1.10 -7.41
C ILE A 61 5.18 1.12 -7.04
N PRO A 62 5.67 1.99 -6.13
CA PRO A 62 7.05 1.91 -5.66
C PRO A 62 7.45 0.52 -5.15
N LEU A 63 6.56 -0.14 -4.41
CA LEU A 63 6.80 -1.47 -3.86
C LEU A 63 6.92 -2.55 -4.94
N LEU A 64 6.02 -2.54 -5.93
CA LEU A 64 6.06 -3.48 -7.06
C LEU A 64 7.29 -3.27 -7.95
N ILE A 65 7.81 -2.04 -8.03
CA ILE A 65 9.08 -1.76 -8.70
C ILE A 65 10.25 -2.38 -7.92
N ALA A 66 10.24 -2.28 -6.59
CA ALA A 66 11.32 -2.75 -5.74
C ALA A 66 11.33 -4.27 -5.51
N LYS A 67 10.15 -4.89 -5.53
CA LYS A 67 9.92 -6.30 -5.22
C LYS A 67 9.23 -6.98 -6.41
N PRO A 68 9.97 -7.32 -7.49
CA PRO A 68 9.39 -7.88 -8.71
C PRO A 68 8.80 -9.28 -8.55
N GLY A 69 9.08 -9.98 -7.43
CA GLY A 69 8.44 -11.24 -7.05
C GLY A 69 7.00 -11.09 -6.56
N LEU A 70 6.55 -9.87 -6.27
CA LEU A 70 5.18 -9.61 -5.85
C LEU A 70 4.22 -9.54 -7.04
N VAL A 71 3.01 -10.07 -6.83
CA VAL A 71 1.85 -9.88 -7.72
C VAL A 71 0.95 -8.82 -7.10
N GLY A 72 0.86 -7.66 -7.75
CA GLY A 72 0.09 -6.52 -7.24
C GLY A 72 -1.40 -6.61 -7.49
N VAL A 73 -2.19 -6.21 -6.50
CA VAL A 73 -3.63 -5.97 -6.59
C VAL A 73 -3.88 -4.54 -6.15
N LEU A 74 -4.12 -3.65 -7.11
CA LEU A 74 -4.31 -2.23 -6.85
C LEU A 74 -5.81 -1.92 -6.92
N VAL A 75 -6.42 -1.52 -5.80
CA VAL A 75 -7.86 -1.23 -5.73
C VAL A 75 -8.08 0.27 -5.55
N GLU A 76 -8.85 0.86 -6.45
CA GLU A 76 -9.16 2.30 -6.44
C GLU A 76 -10.60 2.54 -6.91
N ARG A 77 -11.38 3.29 -6.13
CA ARG A 77 -12.81 3.56 -6.42
C ARG A 77 -13.03 4.63 -7.49
N ARG A 78 -12.04 5.50 -7.72
CA ARG A 78 -12.11 6.59 -8.68
C ARG A 78 -11.59 6.10 -10.03
N LYS A 79 -12.52 5.82 -10.96
CA LYS A 79 -12.24 5.43 -12.35
C LYS A 79 -11.05 6.10 -13.01
N LYS A 80 -10.95 7.43 -12.97
CA LYS A 80 -9.82 8.18 -13.57
C LYS A 80 -8.46 7.84 -12.94
N ARG A 81 -8.42 7.53 -11.64
CA ARG A 81 -7.21 7.08 -10.95
C ARG A 81 -6.91 5.62 -11.25
N ALA A 82 -7.92 4.75 -11.30
CA ALA A 82 -7.74 3.37 -11.75
C ALA A 82 -7.21 3.30 -13.20
N GLU A 83 -7.70 4.15 -14.10
CA GLU A 83 -7.17 4.27 -15.47
C GLU A 83 -5.70 4.73 -15.50
N PHE A 84 -5.32 5.67 -14.63
CA PHE A 84 -3.92 6.07 -14.45
C PHE A 84 -3.06 4.90 -13.94
N LEU A 85 -3.53 4.15 -12.94
CA LEU A 85 -2.82 2.97 -12.43
C LEU A 85 -2.61 1.93 -13.54
N ARG A 86 -3.64 1.61 -14.34
CA ARG A 86 -3.52 0.70 -15.51
C ARG A 86 -2.53 1.22 -16.54
N HIS A 87 -2.45 2.52 -16.73
CA HIS A 87 -1.43 3.14 -17.59
C HIS A 87 -0.02 2.92 -17.03
N ILE A 88 0.19 3.17 -15.73
CA ILE A 88 1.48 2.95 -15.07
C ILE A 88 1.89 1.48 -15.11
N VAL A 89 1.00 0.55 -14.75
CA VAL A 89 1.25 -0.89 -14.78
C VAL A 89 1.71 -1.35 -16.17
N ARG A 90 1.01 -0.93 -17.24
CA ARG A 90 1.41 -1.26 -18.63
C ARG A 90 2.74 -0.61 -19.01
N LYS A 91 2.93 0.65 -18.66
CA LYS A 91 4.12 1.42 -19.06
C LYS A 91 5.40 0.91 -18.40
N LEU A 92 5.31 0.53 -17.13
CA LEU A 92 6.43 0.01 -16.35
C LEU A 92 6.52 -1.52 -16.40
N LYS A 93 5.57 -2.19 -17.07
CA LYS A 93 5.47 -3.66 -17.19
C LYS A 93 5.45 -4.35 -15.83
N LEU A 94 4.67 -3.81 -14.89
CA LEU A 94 4.53 -4.38 -13.56
C LEU A 94 3.59 -5.59 -13.58
N ASN A 95 3.89 -6.59 -12.74
CA ASN A 95 3.01 -7.73 -12.53
C ASN A 95 1.89 -7.34 -11.55
N ALA A 96 0.86 -6.67 -12.07
CA ALA A 96 -0.24 -6.18 -11.24
C ALA A 96 -1.56 -6.09 -12.00
N GLU A 97 -2.64 -6.29 -11.26
CA GLU A 97 -4.01 -6.03 -11.69
C GLU A 97 -4.58 -4.79 -11.00
N VAL A 98 -5.50 -4.09 -11.68
CA VAL A 98 -6.11 -2.86 -11.18
C VAL A 98 -7.63 -2.96 -11.21
N TYR A 99 -8.23 -2.93 -10.02
CA TYR A 99 -9.67 -2.92 -9.82
C TYR A 99 -10.18 -1.49 -9.66
N ASP A 100 -11.18 -1.14 -10.49
CA ASP A 100 -11.97 0.09 -10.35
C ASP A 100 -13.23 -0.24 -9.54
N ALA A 101 -13.08 -0.38 -8.23
CA ALA A 101 -14.11 -0.90 -7.33
C ALA A 101 -13.87 -0.47 -5.88
N ASP A 102 -14.89 -0.63 -5.04
CA ASP A 102 -14.68 -0.74 -3.59
C ASP A 102 -14.10 -2.11 -3.27
N VAL A 103 -13.09 -2.16 -2.40
CA VAL A 103 -12.47 -3.43 -1.99
C VAL A 103 -13.49 -4.36 -1.34
N ASN A 104 -14.46 -3.78 -0.61
CA ASN A 104 -15.52 -4.53 0.07
C ASN A 104 -16.52 -5.20 -0.88
N ASP A 105 -16.57 -4.78 -2.14
CA ASP A 105 -17.45 -5.35 -3.16
C ASP A 105 -16.77 -6.46 -3.98
N LEU A 106 -15.48 -6.71 -3.73
CA LEU A 106 -14.71 -7.73 -4.46
C LEU A 106 -14.82 -9.11 -3.77
N PRO A 107 -14.78 -10.21 -4.54
CA PRO A 107 -14.59 -11.53 -3.96
C PRO A 107 -13.24 -11.60 -3.24
N SER A 108 -13.04 -12.68 -2.46
CA SER A 108 -11.76 -12.90 -1.80
C SER A 108 -10.62 -12.85 -2.82
N LEU A 109 -9.60 -12.05 -2.50
CA LEU A 109 -8.45 -11.82 -3.39
C LEU A 109 -7.28 -12.73 -3.03
N HIS A 110 -7.35 -13.51 -1.95
CA HIS A 110 -6.31 -14.44 -1.48
C HIS A 110 -4.91 -13.81 -1.48
N VAL A 111 -4.70 -12.83 -0.61
CA VAL A 111 -3.48 -12.01 -0.55
C VAL A 111 -2.64 -12.35 0.68
N ASP A 112 -1.33 -12.25 0.51
CA ASP A 112 -0.33 -12.54 1.55
C ASP A 112 0.17 -11.27 2.23
N LEU A 113 -0.04 -10.13 1.58
CA LEU A 113 0.37 -8.82 2.05
C LEU A 113 -0.69 -7.76 1.76
N CYS A 114 -1.03 -6.96 2.77
CA CYS A 114 -1.86 -5.77 2.63
C CYS A 114 -1.03 -4.52 2.94
N VAL A 115 -1.14 -3.51 2.09
CA VAL A 115 -0.55 -2.19 2.27
C VAL A 115 -1.60 -1.13 2.00
N ALA A 116 -1.42 0.02 2.63
CA ALA A 116 -2.23 1.21 2.37
C ALA A 116 -1.44 2.44 2.80
N ARG A 117 -1.81 3.60 2.25
CA ARG A 117 -1.35 4.90 2.76
C ARG A 117 -2.57 5.79 3.03
N ALA A 118 -2.46 6.64 4.04
CA ALA A 118 -3.53 7.49 4.58
C ALA A 118 -4.52 6.73 5.48
N VAL A 119 -3.97 6.12 6.53
CA VAL A 119 -4.73 5.47 7.59
C VAL A 119 -5.30 6.53 8.52
N THR A 120 -6.55 6.96 8.27
CA THR A 120 -7.32 7.71 9.28
C THR A 120 -8.01 6.78 10.27
N ASP A 121 -8.24 5.52 9.88
CA ASP A 121 -8.84 4.48 10.72
C ASP A 121 -8.19 3.13 10.40
N GLU A 122 -7.31 2.69 11.29
CA GLU A 122 -6.51 1.47 11.12
C GLU A 122 -7.36 0.21 11.32
N ALA A 123 -8.28 0.23 12.28
CA ALA A 123 -9.22 -0.88 12.51
C ALA A 123 -10.10 -1.11 11.28
N MET A 124 -10.57 -0.03 10.64
CA MET A 124 -11.33 -0.12 9.40
C MET A 124 -10.52 -0.76 8.27
N LEU A 125 -9.24 -0.37 8.10
CA LEU A 125 -8.39 -0.97 7.07
C LEU A 125 -8.13 -2.45 7.32
N LEU A 126 -7.87 -2.86 8.57
CA LEU A 126 -7.72 -4.28 8.91
C LEU A 126 -9.00 -5.06 8.58
N ARG A 127 -10.18 -4.53 8.93
CA ARG A 127 -11.47 -5.14 8.54
C ARG A 127 -11.66 -5.24 7.03
N MET A 128 -11.23 -4.23 6.26
CA MET A 128 -11.24 -4.29 4.80
C MET A 128 -10.27 -5.35 4.24
N CYS A 129 -9.18 -5.65 4.95
CA CYS A 129 -8.21 -6.67 4.54
C CYS A 129 -8.73 -8.10 4.80
N THR A 130 -9.48 -8.30 5.89
CA THR A 130 -9.90 -9.62 6.39
C THR A 130 -10.51 -10.54 5.31
N PRO A 131 -11.48 -10.11 4.47
CA PRO A 131 -12.11 -11.02 3.49
C PRO A 131 -11.15 -11.49 2.39
N HIS A 132 -10.01 -10.83 2.24
CA HIS A 132 -9.04 -11.07 1.18
C HIS A 132 -7.77 -11.77 1.68
N ALA A 133 -7.50 -11.75 2.99
CA ALA A 133 -6.27 -12.22 3.57
C ALA A 133 -6.19 -13.76 3.63
N ASN A 134 -5.07 -14.33 3.21
CA ASN A 134 -4.72 -15.72 3.52
C ASN A 134 -4.29 -15.84 4.99
N SER A 135 -4.34 -17.05 5.56
CA SER A 135 -3.72 -17.35 6.85
C SER A 135 -2.25 -16.90 6.87
N ASN A 136 -1.82 -16.24 7.93
CA ASN A 136 -0.50 -15.60 8.10
C ASN A 136 -0.22 -14.38 7.21
N ALA A 137 -1.23 -13.83 6.51
CA ALA A 137 -1.05 -12.59 5.76
C ALA A 137 -0.52 -11.46 6.66
N LEU A 138 0.33 -10.63 6.07
CA LEU A 138 0.92 -9.46 6.72
C LEU A 138 0.15 -8.20 6.33
N ALA A 139 -0.13 -7.30 7.26
CA ALA A 139 -0.53 -5.93 6.93
C ALA A 139 0.54 -4.95 7.40
N LEU A 140 0.99 -4.06 6.50
CA LEU A 140 2.00 -3.03 6.76
C LEU A 140 1.41 -1.64 6.56
N PHE A 141 1.23 -0.93 7.67
CA PHE A 141 0.57 0.37 7.67
C PHE A 141 1.46 1.46 8.25
N PRO A 142 1.81 2.49 7.44
CA PRO A 142 2.40 3.70 7.96
C PRO A 142 1.36 4.53 8.71
N VAL A 143 1.63 4.83 9.98
CA VAL A 143 0.72 5.48 10.92
C VAL A 143 1.39 6.67 11.61
N PRO A 144 0.64 7.71 12.03
CA PRO A 144 1.22 8.79 12.83
C PRO A 144 1.67 8.28 14.20
N LEU A 145 2.82 8.79 14.69
CA LEU A 145 3.41 8.39 15.99
C LEU A 145 2.47 8.51 17.19
N SER A 146 1.50 9.42 17.12
CA SER A 146 0.55 9.68 18.19
C SER A 146 -0.56 8.65 18.31
N HIS A 147 -0.83 7.87 17.26
CA HIS A 147 -1.90 6.87 17.29
C HIS A 147 -1.47 5.65 18.09
N GLN A 148 -2.39 5.04 18.82
CA GLN A 148 -2.18 3.73 19.44
C GLN A 148 -2.53 2.62 18.43
N PRO A 149 -1.99 1.40 18.59
CA PRO A 149 -2.40 0.26 17.78
C PRO A 149 -3.88 0.00 17.96
N GLU A 150 -4.57 -0.29 16.85
CA GLU A 150 -5.98 -0.66 16.86
C GLU A 150 -6.11 -2.19 16.83
N ALA A 151 -7.18 -2.70 17.45
CA ALA A 151 -7.52 -4.11 17.39
C ALA A 151 -8.55 -4.38 16.29
N ALA A 152 -8.36 -5.48 15.55
CA ALA A 152 -9.36 -6.00 14.63
C ALA A 152 -9.34 -7.53 14.70
N ASP A 153 -10.50 -8.15 14.58
CA ASP A 153 -10.65 -9.61 14.71
C ASP A 153 -9.75 -10.35 13.71
N GLY A 154 -9.03 -11.35 14.22
CA GLY A 154 -8.03 -12.14 13.47
C GLY A 154 -6.70 -11.42 13.21
N TRP A 155 -6.57 -10.12 13.48
CA TRP A 155 -5.32 -9.38 13.26
C TRP A 155 -4.57 -9.12 14.56
N HIS A 156 -3.33 -9.57 14.61
CA HIS A 156 -2.45 -9.45 15.77
C HIS A 156 -1.27 -8.53 15.46
N LEU A 157 -1.02 -7.53 16.30
CA LEU A 157 0.17 -6.70 16.17
C LEU A 157 1.41 -7.58 16.36
N SER A 158 2.26 -7.62 15.33
CA SER A 158 3.47 -8.42 15.26
C SER A 158 4.76 -7.59 15.36
N GLY A 159 4.66 -6.27 15.19
CA GLY A 159 5.80 -5.36 15.33
C GLY A 159 5.45 -3.91 15.03
N GLU A 160 6.29 -3.01 15.55
CA GLU A 160 6.30 -1.59 15.21
C GLU A 160 7.72 -1.17 14.85
N HIS A 161 7.85 -0.35 13.81
CA HIS A 161 9.13 0.16 13.35
C HIS A 161 9.04 1.64 13.05
N ASP A 162 10.02 2.40 13.51
CA ASP A 162 10.10 3.83 13.25
C ASP A 162 11.03 4.06 12.04
N LEU A 163 10.47 4.68 11.01
CA LEU A 163 11.18 5.13 9.82
C LEU A 163 11.55 6.59 9.97
N ASP A 164 12.84 6.88 9.90
CA ASP A 164 13.30 8.24 9.67
C ASP A 164 12.98 8.61 8.21
N ILE A 165 12.01 9.51 8.03
CA ILE A 165 11.64 10.06 6.73
C ILE A 165 12.04 11.54 6.62
N SER A 166 13.00 11.97 7.45
CA SER A 166 13.49 13.34 7.46
C SER A 166 13.95 13.79 6.09
N ASN A 167 13.35 14.90 5.66
CA ASN A 167 13.69 15.62 4.44
C ASN A 167 13.97 17.09 4.78
N GLU A 168 14.44 17.84 3.79
CA GLU A 168 14.78 19.27 3.93
C GLU A 168 13.59 20.15 4.42
N GLU A 169 12.35 19.65 4.37
CA GLU A 169 11.13 20.34 4.82
C GLU A 169 10.66 19.92 6.24
N GLY A 170 11.36 19.00 6.92
CA GLY A 170 11.09 18.66 8.31
C GLY A 170 9.99 17.61 8.54
N ASP A 171 9.67 16.75 7.56
CA ASP A 171 8.84 15.57 7.82
C ASP A 171 9.57 14.66 8.84
N GLY A 172 8.94 14.34 9.98
CA GLY A 172 9.60 13.70 11.12
C GLY A 172 9.82 12.18 10.99
N ILE A 173 9.70 11.47 12.11
CA ILE A 173 9.69 10.00 12.12
C ILE A 173 8.27 9.51 11.76
N GLN A 174 8.17 8.51 10.89
CA GLN A 174 6.93 7.79 10.59
C GLN A 174 6.95 6.40 11.20
N ARG A 175 5.91 6.04 11.96
CA ARG A 175 5.76 4.67 12.46
C ARG A 175 5.16 3.78 11.39
N VAL A 176 5.64 2.56 11.32
CA VAL A 176 5.09 1.47 10.51
C VAL A 176 4.65 0.36 11.45
N ARG A 177 3.41 -0.08 11.32
CA ARG A 177 2.86 -1.21 12.07
C ARG A 177 2.75 -2.43 11.19
N CYS A 178 3.08 -3.56 11.80
CA CYS A 178 3.03 -4.87 11.18
C CYS A 178 1.98 -5.72 11.89
N TYR A 179 0.93 -6.14 11.18
CA TYR A 179 -0.07 -7.08 11.72
C TYR A 179 0.01 -8.42 11.01
N ARG A 180 -0.23 -9.49 11.75
CA ARG A 180 -0.37 -10.84 11.21
C ARG A 180 -1.81 -11.29 11.31
N TYR A 181 -2.35 -11.80 10.22
CA TYR A 181 -3.67 -12.41 10.19
C TYR A 181 -3.60 -13.87 10.64
N CYS A 182 -4.42 -14.22 11.62
CA CYS A 182 -4.69 -15.59 12.03
C CYS A 182 -6.17 -15.84 11.82
N ASP A 183 -6.50 -16.84 11.01
CA ASP A 183 -7.89 -17.24 10.83
C ASP A 183 -8.30 -18.13 12.01
N ASP A 184 -9.09 -17.58 12.94
CA ASP A 184 -9.60 -18.31 14.10
C ASP A 184 -10.60 -19.42 13.70
N SER A 185 -10.98 -19.51 12.42
CA SER A 185 -11.91 -20.55 11.93
C SER A 185 -11.27 -21.92 11.66
N GLU A 186 -9.94 -22.07 11.76
CA GLU A 186 -9.27 -23.40 11.71
C GLU A 186 -9.36 -24.22 13.01
N GLY A 187 -9.95 -23.68 14.10
CA GLY A 187 -10.09 -24.37 15.39
C GLY A 187 -11.32 -25.26 15.57
N GLY A 188 -12.08 -25.53 14.50
CA GLY A 188 -13.48 -25.98 14.60
C GLY A 188 -13.85 -27.32 13.96
N PHE A 189 -12.94 -28.28 13.78
CA PHE A 189 -13.31 -29.67 13.45
C PHE A 189 -12.32 -30.68 14.05
N THR A 190 -12.61 -31.14 15.26
CA THR A 190 -12.19 -32.45 15.78
C THR A 190 -13.35 -33.08 16.51
#